data_AF-A0A1A8RSM8-F1
#
_entry.id   AF-A0A1A8RSM8-F1
#
_cell.length_a   1.000
_cell.length_b   1.000
_cell.length_c   1.000
_cell.angle_alpha   90.00
_cell.angle_beta   90.00
_cell.angle_gamma   90.00
#
_symmetry.space_group_name_H-M   'P 1'
#
loop_
_entity.id
_entity.type
_entity.pdbx_description
1 polymer ?
#
loop_
_entity_poly.entity_id
_entity_poly.type
_entity_poly.pdbx_seq_one_letter_code
_entity_poly.pdbx_strand_id
1 'polypeptide(L)'
;MDKHQVVGLLRQMEKFLKGQEIRFTEGLRIMKSKLASLQNSASKLPQADQSAAPTTCPSLEAPAHGTKFGSKYFVGHEVHFTCSQGYQLVGSPTRVCRDNGTWTGVGAACKDVSECASNPCQNGGTCVEGINQYKCTCPQNWSGSHCQDQTQTAPPEWSVMNDPAFSRRPRCAQVNQAQHCSCDAGFHMSGTSDNSICQDVNECEVYRLDQGGKLCVHQCVNVPGSYHCSCPSGYKLLP
;
A
#
# COMPACT_ATOMS: atom_id res chain seq x y z
N MET A 1 -17.40 -22.51 -2.95
CA MET A 1 -18.35 -21.71 -2.13
C MET A 1 -19.74 -22.28 -2.36
N ASP A 2 -20.45 -22.62 -1.29
CA ASP A 2 -21.75 -23.27 -1.36
C ASP A 2 -22.87 -22.28 -1.76
N LYS A 3 -23.84 -22.74 -2.56
CA LYS A 3 -24.92 -21.90 -3.13
C LYS A 3 -25.76 -21.25 -2.03
N HIS A 4 -25.98 -21.92 -0.89
CA HIS A 4 -26.70 -21.33 0.23
C HIS A 4 -25.91 -20.22 0.91
N GLN A 5 -24.58 -20.34 0.96
CA GLN A 5 -23.70 -19.36 1.56
C GLN A 5 -23.69 -18.04 0.76
N VAL A 6 -23.68 -18.12 -0.58
CA VAL A 6 -23.75 -16.95 -1.47
C VAL A 6 -25.11 -16.25 -1.38
N VAL A 7 -26.21 -17.02 -1.35
CA VAL A 7 -27.57 -16.45 -1.19
C VAL A 7 -27.73 -15.78 0.19
N GLY A 8 -27.11 -16.34 1.23
CA GLY A 8 -27.06 -15.72 2.56
C GLY A 8 -26.35 -14.37 2.55
N LEU A 9 -25.19 -14.28 1.89
CA LEU A 9 -24.43 -13.04 1.76
C LEU A 9 -25.20 -11.96 0.98
N LEU A 10 -25.83 -12.34 -0.14
CA LEU A 10 -26.64 -11.43 -0.95
C LEU A 10 -27.82 -10.85 -0.16
N ARG A 11 -28.51 -11.68 0.65
CA ARG A 11 -29.58 -11.20 1.54
C ARG A 11 -29.06 -10.27 2.64
N GLN A 12 -27.85 -10.49 3.15
CA GLN A 12 -27.22 -9.56 4.11
C GLN A 12 -26.88 -8.22 3.45
N MET A 13 -26.31 -8.24 2.24
CA MET A 13 -26.04 -7.01 1.49
C MET A 13 -27.33 -6.25 1.17
N GLU A 14 -28.39 -6.94 0.75
CA GLU A 14 -29.68 -6.30 0.47
C GLU A 14 -30.29 -5.64 1.74
N LYS A 15 -30.21 -6.32 2.89
CA LYS A 15 -30.63 -5.74 4.18
C LYS A 15 -29.79 -4.54 4.57
N PHE A 16 -28.47 -4.60 4.35
CA PHE A 16 -27.56 -3.49 4.63
C PHE A 16 -27.87 -2.29 3.73
N LEU A 17 -28.05 -2.51 2.42
CA LEU A 17 -28.38 -1.47 1.45
C LEU A 17 -29.74 -0.81 1.76
N LYS A 18 -30.78 -1.59 2.09
CA LYS A 18 -32.07 -1.05 2.56
C LYS A 18 -31.92 -0.25 3.85
N GLY A 19 -31.06 -0.69 4.78
CA GLY A 19 -30.76 0.04 6.00
C GLY A 19 -30.08 1.39 5.74
N GLN A 20 -29.15 1.45 4.78
CA GLN A 20 -28.50 2.69 4.33
C GLN A 20 -29.50 3.64 3.65
N GLU A 21 -30.40 3.12 2.81
CA GLU A 21 -31.45 3.89 2.15
C GLU A 21 -32.44 4.52 3.16
N ILE A 22 -32.86 3.77 4.18
CA ILE A 22 -33.71 4.29 5.26
C ILE A 22 -33.00 5.40 6.05
N ARG A 23 -31.72 5.20 6.40
CA ARG A 23 -30.94 6.24 7.10
C ARG A 23 -30.74 7.50 6.25
N PHE A 24 -30.51 7.34 4.95
CA PHE A 24 -30.35 8.45 4.03
C PHE A 24 -31.66 9.24 3.87
N THR A 25 -32.79 8.55 3.71
CA THR A 25 -34.12 9.19 3.60
C THR A 25 -34.53 9.91 4.88
N GLU A 26 -34.25 9.33 6.06
CA GLU A 26 -34.48 10.03 7.33
C GLU A 26 -33.53 11.22 7.51
N GLY A 27 -32.26 11.09 7.12
CA GLY A 27 -31.31 12.20 7.07
C GLY A 27 -31.81 13.35 6.18
N LEU A 28 -32.34 13.04 5.00
CA LEU A 28 -32.94 14.01 4.08
C LEU A 28 -34.20 14.66 4.66
N ARG A 29 -35.05 13.90 5.36
CA ARG A 29 -36.24 14.41 6.05
C ARG A 29 -35.86 15.38 7.17
N ILE A 30 -34.86 15.04 7.98
CA ILE A 30 -34.33 15.92 9.04
C ILE A 30 -33.75 17.19 8.43
N MET A 31 -32.98 17.08 7.33
CA MET A 31 -32.43 18.24 6.62
C MET A 31 -33.54 19.13 6.04
N LYS A 32 -34.60 18.56 5.44
CA LYS A 32 -35.77 19.31 4.96
C LYS A 32 -36.51 20.00 6.11
N SER A 33 -36.67 19.32 7.24
CA SER A 33 -37.28 19.89 8.45
C SER A 33 -36.48 21.08 8.98
N LYS A 34 -35.15 20.92 9.10
CA LYS A 34 -34.23 22.02 9.48
C LYS A 34 -34.26 23.18 8.48
N LEU A 35 -34.34 22.88 7.18
CA LEU A 35 -34.45 23.90 6.14
C LEU A 35 -35.77 24.69 6.29
N ALA A 36 -36.89 24.00 6.52
CA ALA A 36 -38.19 24.63 6.76
C ALA A 36 -38.21 25.48 8.05
N SER A 37 -37.56 25.02 9.12
CA SER A 37 -37.41 25.83 10.34
C SER A 37 -36.56 27.06 10.10
N LEU A 38 -35.46 26.95 9.34
CA LEU A 38 -34.62 28.08 8.97
C LEU A 38 -35.35 29.08 8.07
N GLN A 39 -36.19 28.60 7.14
CA GLN A 39 -37.03 29.45 6.30
C GLN A 39 -38.07 30.21 7.12
N ASN A 40 -38.71 29.57 8.11
CA ASN A 40 -39.65 30.21 9.03
C ASN A 40 -38.98 31.20 9.99
N SER A 41 -37.72 30.94 10.36
CA SER A 41 -36.91 31.90 11.12
C SER A 41 -36.48 33.08 10.25
N ALA A 42 -36.16 32.85 8.97
CA ALA A 42 -35.77 33.89 8.02
C ALA A 42 -36.93 34.84 7.67
N SER A 43 -38.17 34.34 7.60
CA SER A 43 -39.37 35.15 7.35
C SER A 43 -39.85 35.95 8.57
N LYS A 44 -39.22 35.79 9.74
CA LYS A 44 -39.44 36.59 10.95
C LYS A 44 -38.37 37.66 11.20
N LEU A 45 -37.38 37.82 10.31
CA LEU A 45 -36.41 38.91 10.46
C LEU A 45 -37.11 40.28 10.26
N PRO A 46 -36.91 41.24 11.16
CA PRO A 46 -37.29 42.63 10.89
C PRO A 46 -36.48 43.16 9.70
N GLN A 47 -37.10 44.01 8.87
CA GLN A 47 -36.40 44.72 7.80
C GLN A 47 -35.24 45.51 8.42
N ALA A 48 -34.02 45.15 8.02
CA ALA A 48 -32.81 45.82 8.47
C ALA A 48 -32.85 47.29 8.04
N ASP A 49 -32.64 48.15 9.03
CA ASP A 49 -32.39 49.58 8.86
C ASP A 49 -31.21 49.80 7.89
N GLN A 50 -31.43 50.63 6.87
CA GLN A 50 -30.48 50.86 5.78
C GLN A 50 -29.44 51.91 6.19
N SER A 51 -28.50 51.56 7.07
CA SER A 51 -27.37 52.47 7.34
C SER A 51 -26.15 51.79 7.97
N ALA A 52 -25.66 50.70 7.36
CA ALA A 52 -24.26 50.30 7.46
C ALA A 52 -23.92 49.33 6.33
N ALA A 53 -22.78 49.50 5.67
CA ALA A 53 -22.25 48.46 4.80
C ALA A 53 -22.06 47.19 5.65
N PRO A 54 -22.57 46.01 5.23
CA PRO A 54 -22.51 44.81 6.05
C PRO A 54 -21.05 44.44 6.31
N THR A 55 -20.68 44.33 7.59
CA THR A 55 -19.34 43.88 7.97
C THR A 55 -19.06 42.54 7.29
N THR A 56 -17.99 42.51 6.52
CA THR A 56 -17.60 41.35 5.70
C THR A 56 -16.19 40.94 6.07
N CYS A 57 -15.97 39.64 6.16
CA CYS A 57 -14.65 39.08 6.38
C CYS A 57 -13.87 38.98 5.06
N PRO A 58 -12.53 39.00 5.12
CA PRO A 58 -11.69 38.76 3.95
C PRO A 58 -11.99 37.42 3.29
N SER A 59 -11.86 37.36 1.96
CA SER A 59 -12.00 36.09 1.24
C SER A 59 -10.93 35.09 1.69
N LEU A 60 -11.31 33.82 1.77
CA LEU A 60 -10.39 32.74 2.11
C LEU A 60 -10.13 31.89 0.87
N GLU A 61 -8.87 31.54 0.65
CA GLU A 61 -8.47 30.61 -0.41
C GLU A 61 -8.55 29.16 0.06
N ALA A 62 -8.70 28.23 -0.89
CA ALA A 62 -8.60 26.81 -0.59
C ALA A 62 -7.12 26.45 -0.30
N PRO A 63 -6.85 25.65 0.74
CA PRO A 63 -5.49 25.16 0.98
C PRO A 63 -5.03 24.28 -0.19
N ALA A 64 -3.72 24.27 -0.46
CA ALA A 64 -3.13 23.33 -1.42
C ALA A 64 -3.47 21.89 -1.01
N HIS A 65 -3.84 21.05 -1.97
CA HIS A 65 -4.35 19.68 -1.72
C HIS A 65 -5.58 19.65 -0.79
N GLY A 66 -6.42 20.68 -0.84
CA GLY A 66 -7.68 20.73 -0.13
C GLY A 66 -8.75 21.52 -0.86
N THR A 67 -9.96 21.46 -0.33
CA THR A 67 -11.15 22.11 -0.87
C THR A 67 -11.76 23.02 0.18
N LYS A 68 -12.30 24.15 -0.29
CA LYS A 68 -13.04 25.12 0.51
C LYS A 68 -14.52 25.05 0.17
N PHE A 69 -15.37 24.96 1.19
CA PHE A 69 -16.82 25.05 1.08
C PHE A 69 -17.30 26.35 1.72
N GLY A 70 -18.13 27.09 0.99
CA GLY A 70 -18.62 28.40 1.40
C GLY A 70 -18.10 29.51 0.49
N SER A 71 -19.02 30.30 -0.05
CA SER A 71 -18.75 31.40 -0.99
C SER A 71 -19.18 32.77 -0.48
N LYS A 72 -19.79 32.82 0.71
CA LYS A 72 -20.29 34.05 1.33
C LYS A 72 -19.46 34.37 2.58
N TYR A 73 -19.15 35.64 2.79
CA TYR A 73 -18.21 36.08 3.83
C TYR A 73 -18.81 37.12 4.80
N PHE A 74 -20.12 37.03 5.02
CA PHE A 74 -20.84 37.92 5.96
C PHE A 74 -20.74 37.40 7.40
N VAL A 75 -20.94 38.27 8.38
CA VAL A 75 -21.00 37.91 9.80
C VAL A 75 -21.94 36.72 10.02
N GLY A 76 -21.46 35.72 10.76
CA GLY A 76 -22.19 34.48 11.06
C GLY A 76 -22.10 33.40 9.99
N HIS A 77 -21.59 33.69 8.78
CA HIS A 77 -21.34 32.65 7.79
C HIS A 77 -20.09 31.83 8.13
N GLU A 78 -20.17 30.55 7.75
CA GLU A 78 -19.12 29.57 7.98
C GLU A 78 -18.46 29.15 6.67
N VAL A 79 -17.16 28.94 6.74
CA VAL A 79 -16.35 28.34 5.67
C VAL A 79 -15.74 27.07 6.22
N HIS A 80 -15.94 25.96 5.51
CA HIS A 80 -15.44 24.64 5.89
C HIS A 80 -14.33 24.19 4.94
N PHE A 81 -13.34 23.50 5.47
CA PHE A 81 -12.18 23.02 4.73
C PHE A 81 -12.05 21.51 4.87
N THR A 82 -11.75 20.84 3.76
CA THR A 82 -11.37 19.42 3.78
C THR A 82 -10.11 19.21 2.96
N CYS A 83 -9.32 18.20 3.30
CA CYS A 83 -8.13 17.85 2.54
C CYS A 83 -8.42 16.72 1.55
N SER A 84 -7.64 16.68 0.47
CA SER A 84 -7.59 15.54 -0.44
C SER A 84 -7.11 14.28 0.29
N GLN A 85 -7.41 13.11 -0.26
CA GLN A 85 -6.94 11.84 0.30
C GLN A 85 -5.40 11.82 0.41
N GLY A 86 -4.87 11.30 1.52
CA GLY A 86 -3.45 11.33 1.85
C GLY A 86 -2.99 12.55 2.65
N TYR A 87 -3.85 13.56 2.82
CA TYR A 87 -3.49 14.79 3.54
C TYR A 87 -4.32 14.98 4.81
N GLN A 88 -3.67 15.43 5.88
CA GLN A 88 -4.29 15.78 7.15
C GLN A 88 -4.48 17.28 7.28
N LEU A 89 -5.64 17.69 7.79
CA LEU A 89 -5.95 19.09 8.06
C LEU A 89 -5.25 19.56 9.34
N VAL A 90 -4.42 20.59 9.20
CA VAL A 90 -3.79 21.33 10.28
C VAL A 90 -4.43 22.71 10.38
N GLY A 91 -4.91 23.09 11.56
CA GLY A 91 -5.63 24.34 11.80
C GLY A 91 -7.11 24.12 12.07
N SER A 92 -7.94 25.12 11.79
CA SER A 92 -9.38 25.04 12.07
C SER A 92 -10.15 24.52 10.84
N PRO A 93 -10.88 23.38 10.95
CA PRO A 93 -11.65 22.82 9.83
C PRO A 93 -12.86 23.68 9.44
N THR A 94 -13.37 24.49 10.36
CA THR A 94 -14.45 25.44 10.12
C THR A 94 -14.06 26.80 10.67
N ARG A 95 -14.31 27.87 9.92
CA ARG A 95 -14.07 29.25 10.32
C ARG A 95 -15.36 30.05 10.17
N VAL A 96 -15.68 30.85 11.17
CA VAL A 96 -16.90 31.68 11.24
C VAL A 96 -16.51 33.14 11.17
N CYS A 97 -17.22 33.92 10.35
CA CYS A 97 -16.99 35.36 10.27
C CYS A 97 -17.61 36.07 11.47
N ARG A 98 -16.80 36.82 12.23
CA ARG A 98 -17.24 37.59 13.40
C ARG A 98 -17.71 38.99 13.03
N ASP A 99 -18.45 39.60 13.95
CA ASP A 99 -18.94 40.97 13.91
C ASP A 99 -17.84 42.02 13.75
N ASN A 100 -16.63 41.72 14.22
CA ASN A 100 -15.44 42.57 14.04
C ASN A 100 -14.74 42.42 12.67
N GLY A 101 -15.31 41.68 11.72
CA GLY A 101 -14.72 41.45 10.39
C GLY A 101 -13.55 40.46 10.36
N THR A 102 -13.32 39.70 11.44
CA THR A 102 -12.26 38.68 11.51
C THR A 102 -12.82 37.27 11.54
N TRP A 103 -12.08 36.32 10.97
CA TRP A 103 -12.40 34.90 11.06
C TRP A 103 -12.06 34.33 12.45
N THR A 104 -12.84 33.37 12.92
CA THR A 104 -12.45 32.51 14.04
C THR A 104 -11.34 31.53 13.65
N GLY A 105 -10.67 30.97 14.66
CA GLY A 105 -9.71 29.89 14.49
C GLY A 105 -8.42 30.27 13.75
N VAL A 106 -7.66 29.24 13.43
CA VAL A 106 -6.35 29.31 12.77
C VAL A 106 -6.51 28.92 11.29
N GLY A 107 -5.66 29.46 10.41
CA GLY A 107 -5.66 29.10 8.99
C GLY A 107 -5.54 27.59 8.78
N ALA A 108 -6.35 27.05 7.88
CA ALA A 108 -6.34 25.63 7.52
C ALA A 108 -5.26 25.36 6.47
N ALA A 109 -4.46 24.33 6.68
CA ALA A 109 -3.47 23.82 5.75
C ALA A 109 -3.55 22.30 5.67
N CYS A 110 -3.40 21.74 4.48
CA CYS A 110 -3.31 20.30 4.29
C CYS A 110 -1.85 19.89 4.27
N LYS A 111 -1.49 18.95 5.15
CA LYS A 111 -0.14 18.38 5.26
C LYS A 111 -0.18 16.92 4.88
N ASP A 112 0.80 16.50 4.10
CA ASP A 112 0.96 15.11 3.73
C ASP A 112 1.13 14.24 4.99
N VAL A 113 0.46 13.10 5.02
CA VAL A 113 0.57 12.16 6.14
C VAL A 113 1.79 11.30 5.87
N SER A 114 2.78 11.32 6.76
CA SER A 114 3.94 10.43 6.64
C SER A 114 3.55 9.00 6.99
N GLU A 115 3.39 8.14 5.99
CA GLU A 115 3.12 6.73 6.22
C GLU A 115 4.36 6.00 6.78
N CYS A 116 5.57 6.51 6.50
CA CYS A 116 6.80 5.95 7.07
C CYS A 116 7.02 6.30 8.55
N ALA A 117 6.24 7.21 9.15
CA ALA A 117 6.40 7.61 10.56
C ALA A 117 6.32 6.43 11.55
N SER A 118 5.61 5.36 11.19
CA SER A 118 5.48 4.15 12.00
C SER A 118 6.61 3.13 11.82
N ASN A 119 7.59 3.42 10.95
CA ASN A 119 8.64 2.49 10.51
C ASN A 119 8.07 1.12 10.09
N PRO A 120 7.21 1.08 9.06
CA PRO A 120 6.50 -0.15 8.69
C PRO A 120 7.39 -1.25 8.08
N CYS A 121 8.58 -0.89 7.58
CA CYS A 121 9.52 -1.82 6.94
C CYS A 121 10.37 -2.57 7.97
N GLN A 122 10.43 -3.89 7.85
CA GLN A 122 11.16 -4.78 8.76
C GLN A 122 12.56 -5.11 8.24
N ASN A 123 13.38 -5.75 9.08
CA ASN A 123 14.65 -6.37 8.70
C ASN A 123 15.65 -5.45 7.97
N GLY A 124 15.67 -4.17 8.34
CA GLY A 124 16.54 -3.17 7.71
C GLY A 124 16.03 -2.63 6.37
N GLY A 125 14.76 -2.89 6.03
CA GLY A 125 14.09 -2.28 4.89
C GLY A 125 14.04 -0.76 4.98
N THR A 126 14.28 -0.08 3.86
CA THR A 126 14.16 1.39 3.77
C THR A 126 12.74 1.75 3.34
N CYS A 127 12.04 2.56 4.13
CA CYS A 127 10.72 3.07 3.79
C CYS A 127 10.82 4.27 2.86
N VAL A 128 10.07 4.23 1.76
CA VAL A 128 9.96 5.32 0.79
C VAL A 128 8.53 5.86 0.87
N GLU A 129 8.42 7.14 1.22
CA GLU A 129 7.15 7.88 1.30
C GLU A 129 6.47 7.99 -0.07
N GLY A 130 5.14 8.10 -0.05
CA GLY A 130 4.31 8.35 -1.22
C GLY A 130 2.97 8.93 -0.79
N ILE A 131 2.19 9.44 -1.73
CA ILE A 131 0.90 10.06 -1.39
C ILE A 131 -0.10 8.95 -1.01
N ASN A 132 -0.54 8.92 0.24
CA ASN A 132 -1.50 7.93 0.76
C ASN A 132 -0.98 6.48 0.67
N GLN A 133 0.34 6.28 0.55
CA GLN A 133 0.96 4.97 0.43
C GLN A 133 2.46 5.05 0.74
N TYR A 134 3.04 3.93 1.16
CA TYR A 134 4.49 3.79 1.25
C TYR A 134 4.95 2.55 0.48
N LYS A 135 6.25 2.51 0.19
CA LYS A 135 6.91 1.32 -0.37
C LYS A 135 8.16 0.99 0.43
N CYS A 136 8.30 -0.27 0.82
CA CYS A 136 9.55 -0.77 1.38
C CYS A 136 10.51 -1.20 0.27
N THR A 137 11.73 -0.69 0.34
CA THR A 137 12.88 -1.18 -0.41
C THR A 137 13.64 -2.17 0.47
N CYS A 138 13.62 -3.45 0.11
CA CYS A 138 14.19 -4.51 0.93
C CYS A 138 15.69 -4.70 0.67
N PRO A 139 16.47 -4.98 1.73
CA PRO A 139 17.86 -5.38 1.59
C PRO A 139 17.98 -6.78 0.95
N GLN A 140 19.20 -7.15 0.57
CA GLN A 140 19.50 -8.48 0.04
C GLN A 140 18.95 -9.58 0.97
N ASN A 141 18.39 -10.63 0.36
CA ASN A 141 17.74 -11.78 1.02
C ASN A 141 16.43 -11.49 1.79
N TRP A 142 15.79 -10.33 1.55
CA TRP A 142 14.46 -10.03 2.09
C TRP A 142 13.47 -9.58 1.01
N SER A 143 12.21 -9.95 1.19
CA SER A 143 11.11 -9.70 0.26
C SER A 143 9.79 -9.53 1.02
N GLY A 144 8.71 -9.30 0.27
CA GLY A 144 7.40 -8.97 0.83
C GLY A 144 7.18 -7.46 0.93
N SER A 145 5.92 -7.06 1.14
CA SER A 145 5.53 -5.65 1.20
C SER A 145 6.17 -4.87 2.34
N HIS A 146 6.55 -5.55 3.42
CA HIS A 146 7.23 -4.98 4.59
C HIS A 146 8.63 -5.58 4.79
N CYS A 147 9.21 -6.27 3.79
CA CYS A 147 10.48 -6.99 3.93
C CYS A 147 10.47 -8.05 5.04
N GLN A 148 9.30 -8.66 5.28
CA GLN A 148 9.12 -9.67 6.33
C GLN A 148 9.55 -11.08 5.92
N ASP A 149 9.65 -11.34 4.61
CA ASP A 149 9.90 -12.66 4.08
C ASP A 149 11.38 -12.82 3.73
N GLN A 150 12.09 -13.76 4.35
CA GLN A 150 13.44 -14.10 3.95
C GLN A 150 13.42 -14.71 2.55
N THR A 151 13.97 -14.00 1.58
CA THR A 151 14.31 -14.57 0.28
C THR A 151 15.64 -15.28 0.44
N GLN A 152 15.62 -16.49 0.97
CA GLN A 152 16.70 -17.45 0.69
C GLN A 152 16.56 -17.85 -0.80
N THR A 153 16.95 -16.95 -1.71
CA THR A 153 17.23 -17.31 -3.11
C THR A 153 18.62 -17.93 -3.25
N ALA A 154 19.44 -17.82 -2.21
CA ALA A 154 20.61 -18.64 -2.02
C ALA A 154 20.18 -20.03 -1.53
N PRO A 155 20.40 -21.11 -2.29
CA PRO A 155 20.28 -22.46 -1.77
C PRO A 155 21.10 -22.61 -0.48
N PRO A 156 20.65 -23.43 0.48
CA PRO A 156 21.39 -23.66 1.71
C PRO A 156 22.86 -24.01 1.42
N GLU A 157 23.80 -23.53 2.25
CA GLU A 157 25.24 -23.67 2.01
C GLU A 157 25.67 -25.14 1.76
N TRP A 158 25.03 -26.10 2.44
CA TRP A 158 25.28 -27.54 2.29
C TRP A 158 24.78 -28.13 0.96
N SER A 159 23.90 -27.44 0.26
CA SER A 159 23.35 -27.88 -1.03
C SER A 159 24.13 -27.33 -2.22
N VAL A 160 25.17 -26.53 -1.98
CA VAL A 160 26.03 -25.99 -3.02
C VAL A 160 27.28 -26.86 -3.15
N MET A 161 27.52 -27.38 -4.36
CA MET A 161 28.64 -28.28 -4.62
C MET A 161 29.88 -27.50 -5.07
N ASN A 162 30.90 -27.47 -4.19
CA ASN A 162 32.22 -26.92 -4.53
C ASN A 162 33.10 -27.97 -5.23
N ASP A 163 32.58 -28.56 -6.30
CA ASP A 163 33.34 -29.47 -7.16
C ASP A 163 33.78 -28.70 -8.42
N PRO A 164 35.09 -28.63 -8.74
CA PRO A 164 35.58 -28.03 -9.97
C PRO A 164 34.95 -28.58 -11.25
N ALA A 165 34.50 -29.84 -11.26
CA ALA A 165 33.83 -30.47 -12.40
C ALA A 165 32.39 -29.96 -12.60
N PHE A 166 31.75 -29.48 -11.53
CA PHE A 166 30.39 -28.95 -11.54
C PHE A 166 30.36 -27.43 -11.40
N SER A 167 31.51 -26.77 -11.17
CA SER A 167 31.60 -25.32 -11.05
C SER A 167 31.97 -24.65 -12.37
N ARG A 168 31.48 -23.43 -12.62
CA ARG A 168 31.73 -22.66 -13.85
C ARG A 168 31.99 -21.19 -13.55
N ARG A 169 32.57 -20.46 -14.52
CA ARG A 169 32.77 -19.01 -14.38
C ARG A 169 31.45 -18.25 -14.62
N PRO A 170 31.18 -17.17 -13.87
CA PRO A 170 30.01 -16.33 -14.10
C PRO A 170 30.09 -15.60 -15.43
N ARG A 171 28.93 -15.31 -16.01
CA ARG A 171 28.82 -14.45 -17.18
C ARG A 171 28.79 -13.01 -16.71
N CYS A 172 29.78 -12.22 -17.13
CA CYS A 172 29.91 -10.83 -16.72
C CYS A 172 29.75 -9.87 -17.90
N ALA A 173 29.03 -8.77 -17.67
CA ALA A 173 28.89 -7.67 -18.61
C ALA A 173 29.14 -6.33 -17.90
N GLN A 174 29.66 -5.35 -18.64
CA GLN A 174 29.82 -3.99 -18.14
C GLN A 174 28.52 -3.23 -18.36
N VAL A 175 27.89 -2.75 -17.28
CA VAL A 175 26.66 -1.96 -17.33
C VAL A 175 26.87 -0.69 -16.51
N ASN A 176 26.78 0.47 -17.15
CA ASN A 176 26.94 1.78 -16.50
C ASN A 176 28.21 1.91 -15.63
N GLN A 177 29.38 1.52 -16.17
CA GLN A 177 30.68 1.55 -15.46
C GLN A 177 30.80 0.61 -14.25
N ALA A 178 29.82 -0.26 -14.02
CA ALA A 178 29.88 -1.35 -13.04
C ALA A 178 29.94 -2.71 -13.75
N GLN A 179 30.78 -3.61 -13.24
CA GLN A 179 30.81 -4.99 -13.68
C GLN A 179 29.67 -5.77 -13.03
N HIS A 180 28.74 -6.24 -13.85
CA HIS A 180 27.64 -7.08 -13.38
C HIS A 180 27.87 -8.52 -13.83
N CYS A 181 27.89 -9.45 -12.87
CA CYS A 181 28.12 -10.88 -13.12
C CYS A 181 26.91 -11.69 -12.64
N SER A 182 26.54 -12.71 -13.41
CA SER A 182 25.45 -13.63 -13.07
C SER A 182 25.79 -15.07 -13.42
N CYS A 183 25.15 -16.01 -12.74
CA CYS A 183 25.23 -17.44 -13.03
C CYS A 183 24.06 -17.89 -13.91
N ASP A 184 24.26 -19.00 -14.63
CA ASP A 184 23.16 -19.68 -15.33
C ASP A 184 22.19 -20.31 -14.30
N ALA A 185 20.97 -20.61 -14.74
CA ALA A 185 19.99 -21.27 -13.87
C ALA A 185 20.53 -22.61 -13.33
N GLY A 186 20.22 -22.92 -12.06
CA GLY A 186 20.76 -24.10 -11.36
C GLY A 186 22.14 -23.90 -10.74
N PHE A 187 22.72 -22.70 -10.81
CA PHE A 187 24.00 -22.39 -10.18
C PHE A 187 23.89 -21.22 -9.19
N HIS A 188 24.58 -21.34 -8.06
CA HIS A 188 24.73 -20.28 -7.06
C HIS A 188 26.08 -19.57 -7.24
N MET A 189 26.10 -18.23 -7.25
CA MET A 189 27.33 -17.45 -7.27
C MET A 189 27.98 -17.38 -5.87
N SER A 190 29.20 -17.87 -5.71
CA SER A 190 29.99 -17.74 -4.48
C SER A 190 31.35 -17.08 -4.76
N GLY A 191 31.99 -16.54 -3.72
CA GLY A 191 33.26 -15.81 -3.84
C GLY A 191 33.12 -14.28 -3.83
N THR A 192 34.23 -13.58 -4.03
CA THR A 192 34.32 -12.10 -4.01
C THR A 192 34.34 -11.52 -5.44
N SER A 193 34.25 -10.19 -5.57
CA SER A 193 34.16 -9.47 -6.86
C SER A 193 35.19 -9.92 -7.91
N ASP A 194 36.39 -10.31 -7.47
CA ASP A 194 37.51 -10.66 -8.36
C ASP A 194 37.65 -12.18 -8.58
N ASN A 195 36.96 -13.01 -7.76
CA ASN A 195 37.07 -14.47 -7.79
C ASN A 195 35.71 -15.15 -7.64
N SER A 196 34.67 -14.56 -8.22
CA SER A 196 33.32 -15.11 -8.23
C SER A 196 33.27 -16.39 -9.08
N ILE A 197 32.66 -17.44 -8.55
CA ILE A 197 32.44 -18.73 -9.21
C ILE A 197 30.96 -19.12 -9.11
N CYS A 198 30.45 -19.76 -10.15
CA CYS A 198 29.12 -20.36 -10.16
C CYS A 198 29.25 -21.82 -9.76
N GLN A 199 28.78 -22.16 -8.57
CA GLN A 199 28.75 -23.52 -8.06
C GLN A 199 27.39 -24.14 -8.33
N ASP A 200 27.40 -25.42 -8.65
CA ASP A 200 26.19 -26.18 -8.91
C ASP A 200 25.31 -26.30 -7.65
N VAL A 201 24.01 -26.14 -7.83
CA VAL A 201 23.03 -26.31 -6.76
C VAL A 201 22.52 -27.74 -6.84
N ASN A 202 22.78 -28.53 -5.80
CA ASN A 202 22.30 -29.90 -5.75
C ASN A 202 20.84 -29.93 -5.31
N GLU A 203 19.92 -29.90 -6.28
CA GLU A 203 18.49 -29.88 -5.99
C GLU A 203 18.03 -31.17 -5.29
N CYS A 204 18.70 -32.30 -5.55
CA CYS A 204 18.41 -33.56 -4.85
C CYS A 204 18.61 -33.44 -3.34
N GLU A 205 19.56 -32.62 -2.90
CA GLU A 205 19.83 -32.35 -1.50
C GLU A 205 18.89 -31.27 -0.95
N VAL A 206 18.67 -30.15 -1.66
CA VAL A 206 17.73 -29.08 -1.25
C VAL A 206 16.36 -29.66 -0.86
N TYR A 207 15.80 -30.49 -1.72
CA TYR A 207 14.46 -31.06 -1.54
C TYR A 207 14.45 -32.37 -0.73
N ARG A 208 15.61 -32.84 -0.24
CA ARG A 208 15.69 -34.05 0.59
C ARG A 208 15.13 -33.84 2.00
N LEU A 209 15.14 -32.60 2.47
CA LEU A 209 14.81 -32.23 3.86
C LEU A 209 13.43 -31.56 4.01
N ASP A 210 12.81 -31.10 2.93
CA ASP A 210 11.46 -30.55 3.00
C ASP A 210 10.44 -31.67 3.19
N GLN A 211 9.69 -31.63 4.29
CA GLN A 211 8.61 -32.58 4.62
C GLN A 211 7.38 -32.48 3.68
N GLY A 212 7.51 -31.78 2.55
CA GLY A 212 6.44 -31.43 1.63
C GLY A 212 6.40 -32.20 0.30
N GLY A 213 7.33 -33.13 0.05
CA GLY A 213 7.28 -34.04 -1.11
C GLY A 213 8.64 -34.41 -1.68
N LYS A 214 8.80 -35.67 -2.10
CA LYS A 214 10.04 -36.13 -2.76
C LYS A 214 10.13 -35.53 -4.17
N LEU A 215 11.23 -34.81 -4.45
CA LEU A 215 11.55 -34.23 -5.78
C LEU A 215 11.47 -35.25 -6.92
N CYS A 216 11.86 -36.49 -6.64
CA CYS A 216 11.74 -37.64 -7.54
C CYS A 216 10.96 -38.76 -6.85
N VAL A 217 10.17 -39.50 -7.63
CA VAL A 217 9.45 -40.69 -7.13
C VAL A 217 10.43 -41.78 -6.67
N HIS A 218 11.51 -41.99 -7.44
CA HIS A 218 12.54 -43.00 -7.20
C HIS A 218 13.88 -42.36 -6.84
N GLN A 219 14.87 -42.45 -7.73
CA GLN A 219 16.21 -41.93 -7.49
C GLN A 219 16.34 -40.52 -8.09
N CYS A 220 16.92 -39.60 -7.33
CA CYS A 220 17.33 -38.30 -7.84
C CYS A 220 18.82 -38.36 -8.20
N VAL A 221 19.17 -37.85 -9.38
CA VAL A 221 20.55 -37.76 -9.85
C VAL A 221 20.85 -36.30 -10.17
N ASN A 222 21.77 -35.73 -9.39
CA ASN A 222 22.26 -34.38 -9.61
C ASN A 222 23.12 -34.31 -10.87
N VAL A 223 22.94 -33.26 -11.68
CA VAL A 223 23.73 -32.99 -12.89
C VAL A 223 24.09 -31.51 -12.95
N PRO A 224 25.12 -31.07 -13.69
CA PRO A 224 25.47 -29.66 -13.69
C PRO A 224 24.31 -28.76 -14.18
N GLY A 225 23.85 -27.87 -13.31
CA GLY A 225 22.77 -26.90 -13.51
C GLY A 225 21.36 -27.48 -13.40
N SER A 226 21.20 -28.75 -13.01
CA SER A 226 19.89 -29.39 -12.91
C SER A 226 19.92 -30.73 -12.16
N TYR A 227 18.79 -31.43 -12.18
CA TYR A 227 18.70 -32.82 -11.75
C TYR A 227 17.84 -33.60 -12.74
N HIS A 228 17.96 -34.93 -12.70
CA HIS A 228 16.98 -35.80 -13.34
C HIS A 228 16.59 -36.93 -12.41
N CYS A 229 15.36 -37.41 -12.59
CA CYS A 229 14.90 -38.60 -11.89
C CYS A 229 15.27 -39.85 -12.69
N SER A 230 15.80 -40.85 -12.01
CA SER A 230 16.11 -42.15 -12.62
C SER A 230 15.34 -43.27 -11.91
N CYS A 231 15.16 -44.37 -12.64
CA CYS A 231 14.59 -45.59 -12.09
C CYS A 231 15.68 -46.42 -11.38
N PRO A 232 15.30 -47.26 -10.39
CA PRO A 232 16.20 -48.25 -9.83
C PRO A 232 16.72 -49.22 -10.90
N SER A 233 17.86 -49.85 -10.63
CA SER A 233 18.48 -50.84 -11.52
C SER A 233 17.48 -51.88 -12.02
N GLY A 234 17.40 -52.07 -13.35
CA GLY A 234 16.48 -53.01 -14.00
C GLY A 234 15.15 -52.41 -14.45
N TYR A 235 14.87 -51.14 -14.15
CA TYR A 235 13.65 -50.44 -14.56
C TYR A 235 14.01 -49.27 -15.48
N LYS A 236 13.11 -48.94 -16.42
CA LYS A 236 13.24 -47.77 -17.31
C LYS A 236 12.02 -46.89 -17.19
N LEU A 237 12.22 -45.58 -17.30
CA LEU A 237 11.12 -44.62 -17.42
C LEU A 237 10.37 -44.93 -18.73
N LEU A 238 9.05 -45.12 -18.63
CA LEU A 238 8.21 -45.18 -19.81
C LEU A 238 8.09 -43.76 -20.39
N PRO A 239 8.14 -43.60 -21.73
CA PRO A 239 8.05 -42.31 -22.40
C PRO A 239 6.72 -41.60 -22.19
#